data_AF-A0A662RKA5-F1
#
_entry.id   AF-A0A662RKA5-F1
#
_cell.length_a   1.000
_cell.length_b   1.000
_cell.length_c   1.000
_cell.angle_alpha   90.00
_cell.angle_beta   90.00
_cell.angle_gamma   90.00
#
_symmetry.space_group_name_H-M   'P 1'
#
loop_
_entity.id
_entity.type
_entity.pdbx_description
1 polymer ?
#
loop_
_entity_poly.entity_id
_entity_poly.type
_entity_poly.pdbx_seq_one_letter_code
_entity_poly.pdbx_strand_id
1 'polypeptide(L)'
;MVRISNIKSIEKASLIYGAILALIFCLSLYIRVALPYNSVFGGPFVRFSGNDPWYNMRLVENTLHNFPERIFFDAFTYYPHGTIVPFAPLFDYLLAVIIWILGLGHPYATLGQHGIEVIGAWYPAVLGAFTVIPVYFIGKELWNRNAGLLSAALIAVLPGQFLTRSLLGFTDHHVAETLFSTIAMLFLIIAIKRVKEKGITFHSFMERDWTTLKASAIYLFLAGFSLGLYYLAWKGAPLFVFILLIYAVVQYTIDHVRGKSTDYLCIIAIPLFIIPLIMLAPIPVFNSPPRIQVLSLILGLLVFVVLGILSSIMNYRGIKP
;
A
#
# COMPACT_ATOMS: atom_id res chain seq x y z
N MET A 1 -43.44 -0.44 8.15
CA MET A 1 -42.71 -0.56 9.44
C MET A 1 -41.51 -1.52 9.37
N VAL A 2 -41.66 -2.76 8.89
CA VAL A 2 -40.59 -3.79 8.87
C VAL A 2 -39.31 -3.40 8.09
N ARG A 3 -39.45 -2.67 6.97
CA ARG A 3 -38.28 -2.23 6.16
C ARG A 3 -37.44 -1.15 6.86
N ILE A 4 -38.08 -0.28 7.65
CA ILE A 4 -37.43 0.82 8.38
C ILE A 4 -36.72 0.28 9.64
N SER A 5 -37.31 -0.70 10.35
CA SER A 5 -36.66 -1.35 11.49
C SER A 5 -35.41 -2.14 11.08
N ASN A 6 -35.42 -2.77 9.91
CA ASN A 6 -34.26 -3.49 9.37
C ASN A 6 -33.14 -2.55 8.91
N ILE A 7 -33.46 -1.38 8.38
CA ILE A 7 -32.43 -0.37 8.05
C ILE A 7 -31.77 0.15 9.33
N LYS A 8 -32.55 0.49 10.35
CA LYS A 8 -32.03 0.95 11.65
C LYS A 8 -31.16 -0.11 12.35
N SER A 9 -31.49 -1.40 12.25
CA SER A 9 -30.68 -2.46 12.85
C SER A 9 -29.35 -2.68 12.12
N ILE A 10 -29.32 -2.57 10.78
CA ILE A 10 -28.10 -2.64 9.96
C ILE A 10 -27.18 -1.44 10.25
N GLU A 11 -27.73 -0.25 10.41
CA GLU A 11 -26.99 0.96 10.81
C GLU A 11 -26.37 0.79 12.20
N LYS A 12 -27.15 0.32 13.18
CA LYS A 12 -26.68 0.08 14.56
C LYS A 12 -25.56 -0.96 14.60
N ALA A 13 -25.70 -2.07 13.88
CA ALA A 13 -24.65 -3.08 13.79
C ALA A 13 -23.38 -2.50 13.18
N SER A 14 -23.49 -1.78 12.05
CA SER A 14 -22.34 -1.17 11.37
C SER A 14 -21.61 -0.15 12.25
N LEU A 15 -22.36 0.59 13.08
CA LEU A 15 -21.79 1.50 14.06
C LEU A 15 -21.01 0.76 15.17
N ILE A 16 -21.52 -0.38 15.64
CA ILE A 16 -20.82 -1.23 16.62
C ILE A 16 -19.50 -1.76 16.03
N TYR A 17 -19.51 -2.31 14.81
CA TYR A 17 -18.28 -2.77 14.15
C TYR A 17 -17.28 -1.62 13.95
N GLY A 18 -17.77 -0.45 13.56
CA GLY A 18 -16.94 0.75 13.43
C GLY A 18 -16.30 1.18 14.75
N ALA A 19 -17.07 1.17 15.84
CA ALA A 19 -16.57 1.49 17.17
C ALA A 19 -15.51 0.49 17.66
N ILE A 20 -15.74 -0.81 17.47
CA ILE A 20 -14.76 -1.84 17.84
C ILE A 20 -13.47 -1.67 17.01
N LEU A 21 -13.59 -1.43 15.70
CA LEU A 21 -12.43 -1.18 14.85
C LEU A 21 -11.64 0.06 15.29
N ALA A 22 -12.33 1.13 15.67
CA ALA A 22 -11.70 2.33 16.21
C ALA A 22 -10.97 2.04 17.54
N LEU A 23 -11.55 1.23 18.43
CA LEU A 23 -10.88 0.80 19.66
C LEU A 23 -9.63 -0.04 19.37
N ILE A 24 -9.69 -0.96 18.39
CA ILE A 24 -8.52 -1.75 17.97
C ILE A 24 -7.43 -0.84 17.38
N PHE A 25 -7.81 0.15 16.57
CA PHE A 25 -6.87 1.15 16.03
C PHE A 25 -6.21 1.95 17.17
N CYS A 26 -6.99 2.44 18.14
CA CYS A 26 -6.47 3.17 19.29
C CYS A 26 -5.55 2.30 20.15
N LEU A 27 -5.88 1.03 20.36
CA LEU A 27 -5.03 0.07 21.05
C LEU A 27 -3.71 -0.15 20.30
N SER A 28 -3.78 -0.33 18.98
CA SER A 28 -2.62 -0.49 18.09
C SER A 28 -1.66 0.70 18.19
N LEU A 29 -2.21 1.91 18.17
CA LEU A 29 -1.44 3.15 18.34
C LEU A 29 -0.88 3.27 19.75
N TYR A 30 -1.68 2.99 20.78
CA TYR A 30 -1.27 3.04 22.18
C TYR A 30 -0.06 2.14 22.43
N ILE A 31 -0.09 0.88 21.98
CA ILE A 31 1.04 -0.06 22.14
C ILE A 31 2.30 0.48 21.47
N ARG A 32 2.18 1.03 20.26
CA ARG A 32 3.33 1.56 19.48
C ARG A 32 3.96 2.80 20.09
N VAL A 33 3.19 3.56 20.86
CA VAL A 33 3.62 4.83 21.46
C VAL A 33 4.06 4.64 22.91
N ALA A 34 3.22 4.00 23.73
CA ALA A 34 3.42 3.92 25.17
C ALA A 34 4.70 3.16 25.55
N LEU A 35 5.02 2.07 24.84
CA LEU A 35 6.19 1.24 25.14
C LEU A 35 7.53 2.00 24.96
N PRO A 36 7.81 2.64 23.82
CA PRO A 36 9.08 3.38 23.62
C PRO A 36 9.04 4.83 24.12
N TYR A 37 7.92 5.36 24.63
CA TYR A 37 7.73 6.80 24.88
C TYR A 37 8.91 7.46 25.63
N ASN A 38 9.26 6.92 26.80
CA ASN A 38 10.35 7.47 27.62
C ASN A 38 11.73 7.33 26.96
N SER A 39 11.93 6.31 26.11
CA SER A 39 13.18 6.14 25.39
C SER A 39 13.35 7.13 24.23
N VAL A 40 12.24 7.60 23.65
CA VAL A 40 12.21 8.55 22.53
C VAL A 40 12.19 9.99 23.02
N PHE A 41 11.38 10.30 24.04
CA PHE A 41 11.15 11.68 24.51
C PHE A 41 11.69 11.98 25.91
N GLY A 42 12.29 11.02 26.60
CA GLY A 42 12.82 11.23 27.96
C GLY A 42 14.22 11.89 28.02
N GLY A 43 14.84 12.13 26.87
CA GLY A 43 16.17 12.74 26.76
C GLY A 43 16.15 14.22 26.36
N PRO A 44 17.32 14.83 26.14
CA PRO A 44 17.44 16.24 25.75
C PRO A 44 17.02 16.54 24.31
N PHE A 45 16.84 15.51 23.47
CA PHE A 45 16.38 15.61 22.08
C PHE A 45 15.49 14.40 21.74
N VAL A 46 14.76 14.46 20.62
CA VAL A 46 13.94 13.33 20.14
C VAL A 46 14.86 12.22 19.65
N ARG A 47 14.86 11.09 20.34
CA ARG A 47 15.75 9.97 20.03
C ARG A 47 15.11 9.00 19.04
N PHE A 48 15.54 9.06 17.79
CA PHE A 48 15.19 8.03 16.81
C PHE A 48 15.93 6.71 17.09
N SER A 49 15.24 5.59 16.85
CA SER A 49 15.72 4.24 17.16
C SER A 49 16.43 3.61 15.96
N GLY A 50 17.58 2.98 16.16
CA GLY A 50 18.35 2.40 15.06
C GLY A 50 19.15 3.46 14.26
N ASN A 51 19.51 3.13 13.02
CA ASN A 51 20.34 3.99 12.17
C ASN A 51 19.53 4.62 11.03
N ASP A 52 18.76 3.80 10.30
CA ASP A 52 18.02 4.22 9.10
C ASP A 52 17.00 5.34 9.39
N PRO A 53 16.32 5.39 10.56
CA PRO A 53 15.48 6.54 10.91
C PRO A 53 16.18 7.90 10.91
N TRP A 54 17.44 7.96 11.34
CA TRP A 54 18.21 9.20 11.30
C TRP A 54 18.48 9.66 9.87
N TYR A 55 18.76 8.72 8.97
CA TYR A 55 18.97 9.04 7.57
C TYR A 55 17.68 9.47 6.86
N ASN A 56 16.54 8.84 7.20
CA ASN A 56 15.23 9.30 6.72
C ASN A 56 14.94 10.74 7.21
N MET A 57 15.18 11.06 8.48
CA MET A 57 15.00 12.42 8.99
C MET A 57 15.93 13.43 8.33
N ARG A 58 17.19 13.07 8.05
CA ARG A 58 18.10 13.91 7.24
C ARG A 58 17.52 14.22 5.86
N LEU A 59 16.90 13.24 5.19
CA LEU A 59 16.26 13.45 3.89
C LEU A 59 15.01 14.33 4.00
N VAL A 60 14.20 14.14 5.06
CA VAL A 60 13.04 14.99 5.37
C VAL A 60 13.49 16.43 5.57
N GLU A 61 14.45 16.70 6.44
CA GLU A 61 14.95 18.05 6.74
C GLU A 61 15.52 18.75 5.50
N ASN A 62 16.31 18.02 4.70
CA ASN A 62 16.81 18.53 3.44
C ASN A 62 15.67 18.88 2.46
N THR A 63 14.66 18.02 2.37
CA THR A 63 13.48 18.26 1.53
C THR A 63 12.68 19.45 2.04
N LEU A 64 12.50 19.63 3.35
CA LEU A 64 11.78 20.77 3.93
C LEU A 64 12.48 22.11 3.65
N HIS A 65 13.81 22.12 3.64
CA HIS A 65 14.59 23.33 3.29
C HIS A 65 14.52 23.67 1.80
N ASN A 66 14.30 22.69 0.93
CA ASN A 66 14.31 22.85 -0.52
C ASN A 66 12.93 22.55 -1.16
N PHE A 67 11.87 22.56 -0.35
CA PHE A 67 10.56 22.06 -0.75
C PHE A 67 10.06 22.79 -2.01
N PRO A 68 9.56 22.08 -3.05
CA PRO A 68 9.20 20.66 -3.08
C PRO A 68 10.30 19.71 -3.59
N GLU A 69 11.55 20.16 -3.74
CA GLU A 69 12.62 19.33 -4.30
C GLU A 69 13.29 18.46 -3.23
N ARG A 70 13.74 17.27 -3.65
CA ARG A 70 14.52 16.34 -2.82
C ARG A 70 15.82 15.94 -3.51
N ILE A 71 16.82 15.61 -2.72
CA ILE A 71 18.06 15.04 -3.26
C ILE A 71 17.89 13.56 -3.65
N PHE A 72 18.63 13.15 -4.67
CA PHE A 72 18.81 11.74 -5.08
C PHE A 72 20.27 11.27 -4.97
N PHE A 73 21.18 12.20 -4.70
CA PHE A 73 22.58 11.93 -4.39
C PHE A 73 22.96 12.74 -3.15
N ASP A 74 23.68 12.12 -2.24
CA ASP A 74 24.07 12.67 -0.96
C ASP A 74 25.59 12.67 -0.82
N ALA A 75 26.18 13.87 -0.95
CA ALA A 75 27.61 14.10 -0.78
C ALA A 75 28.06 14.15 0.70
N PHE A 76 27.12 14.22 1.66
CA PHE A 76 27.44 14.33 3.09
C PHE A 76 27.80 12.99 3.75
N THR A 77 27.51 11.87 3.09
CA THR A 77 27.85 10.53 3.56
C THR A 77 28.90 9.89 2.64
N TYR A 78 29.50 8.77 3.07
CA TYR A 78 30.50 8.04 2.29
C TYR A 78 31.63 8.95 1.71
N TYR A 79 32.20 9.80 2.57
CA TYR A 79 33.30 10.70 2.21
C TYR A 79 34.54 9.92 1.73
N PRO A 80 35.26 10.38 0.69
CA PRO A 80 35.07 11.62 -0.08
C PRO A 80 34.15 11.48 -1.31
N HIS A 81 33.40 10.40 -1.42
CA HIS A 81 32.72 10.03 -2.66
C HIS A 81 31.25 10.47 -2.71
N GLY A 82 30.53 10.45 -1.59
CA GLY A 82 29.07 10.58 -1.62
C GLY A 82 28.38 9.30 -2.10
N THR A 83 27.08 9.17 -1.87
CA THR A 83 26.29 8.02 -2.36
C THR A 83 24.98 8.45 -2.98
N ILE A 84 24.50 7.66 -3.94
CA ILE A 84 23.10 7.72 -4.39
C ILE A 84 22.21 7.34 -3.21
N VAL A 85 21.11 8.07 -3.04
CA VAL A 85 20.16 7.83 -1.95
C VAL A 85 19.60 6.40 -2.08
N PRO A 86 19.85 5.52 -1.07
CA PRO A 86 19.49 4.12 -1.16
C PRO A 86 17.98 3.88 -1.05
N PHE A 87 17.24 4.81 -0.45
CA PHE A 87 15.80 4.65 -0.19
C PHE A 87 14.92 5.05 -1.37
N ALA A 88 13.71 4.49 -1.38
CA ALA A 88 12.67 4.88 -2.33
C ALA A 88 11.96 6.15 -1.82
N PRO A 89 11.43 7.00 -2.72
CA PRO A 89 11.19 8.38 -2.36
C PRO A 89 9.91 8.65 -1.56
N LEU A 90 8.94 7.74 -1.52
CA LEU A 90 7.61 8.07 -0.98
C LEU A 90 7.62 8.33 0.52
N PHE A 91 8.36 7.54 1.29
CA PHE A 91 8.24 7.55 2.75
C PHE A 91 8.65 8.89 3.36
N ASP A 92 9.87 9.34 3.07
CA ASP A 92 10.41 10.59 3.58
C ASP A 92 9.76 11.80 2.89
N TYR A 93 9.41 11.70 1.61
CA TYR A 93 8.70 12.79 0.92
C TYR A 93 7.28 13.00 1.46
N LEU A 94 6.54 11.93 1.73
CA LEU A 94 5.21 12.03 2.33
C LEU A 94 5.27 12.64 3.74
N LEU A 95 6.27 12.26 4.53
CA LEU A 95 6.51 12.88 5.83
C LEU A 95 6.85 14.37 5.69
N ALA A 96 7.71 14.75 4.75
CA ALA A 96 8.02 16.16 4.47
C ALA A 96 6.76 16.95 4.05
N VAL A 97 5.90 16.39 3.20
CA VAL A 97 4.61 17.02 2.83
C VAL A 97 3.71 17.21 4.05
N ILE A 98 3.59 16.20 4.92
CA ILE A 98 2.79 16.28 6.15
C ILE A 98 3.31 17.41 7.05
N ILE A 99 4.63 17.45 7.27
CA ILE A 99 5.27 18.47 8.12
C ILE A 99 5.13 19.86 7.49
N TRP A 100 5.28 19.99 6.18
CA TRP A 100 5.11 21.25 5.47
C TRP A 100 3.68 21.79 5.59
N ILE A 101 2.67 20.92 5.45
CA ILE A 101 1.24 21.27 5.64
C ILE A 101 0.97 21.69 7.09
N LEU A 102 1.40 20.89 8.08
CA LEU A 102 1.23 21.20 9.50
C LEU A 102 1.99 22.48 9.90
N GLY A 103 3.10 22.75 9.22
CA GLY A 103 3.90 23.95 9.37
C GLY A 103 3.39 25.16 8.58
N LEU A 104 2.22 25.06 7.92
CA LEU A 104 1.62 26.13 7.11
C LEU A 104 2.55 26.69 6.04
N GLY A 105 3.41 25.85 5.46
CA GLY A 105 4.40 26.23 4.47
C GLY A 105 5.73 26.75 5.02
N HIS A 106 5.83 26.97 6.33
CA HIS A 106 7.04 27.47 7.00
C HIS A 106 7.39 26.64 8.26
N PRO A 107 7.63 25.32 8.14
CA PRO A 107 7.71 24.39 9.27
C PRO A 107 8.77 24.76 10.32
N TYR A 108 9.94 25.28 9.92
CA TYR A 108 10.95 25.71 10.89
C TYR A 108 10.53 26.92 11.73
N ALA A 109 9.71 27.82 11.18
CA ALA A 109 9.22 28.99 11.90
C ALA A 109 8.00 28.68 12.78
N THR A 110 7.12 27.78 12.32
CA THR A 110 5.86 27.45 13.01
C THR A 110 5.97 26.30 13.99
N LEU A 111 6.70 25.23 13.63
CA LEU A 111 6.86 24.02 14.44
C LEU A 111 8.20 24.00 15.18
N GLY A 112 9.22 24.65 14.63
CA GLY A 112 10.60 24.54 15.08
C GLY A 112 11.19 23.14 14.83
N GLN A 113 12.50 23.00 15.03
CA GLN A 113 13.20 21.72 14.87
C GLN A 113 12.56 20.61 15.71
N HIS A 114 12.27 20.90 16.99
CA HIS A 114 11.67 19.93 17.89
C HIS A 114 10.29 19.44 17.41
N GLY A 115 9.43 20.33 16.89
CA GLY A 115 8.11 19.93 16.37
C GLY A 115 8.21 19.02 15.14
N ILE A 116 9.15 19.31 14.24
CA ILE A 116 9.47 18.48 13.06
C ILE A 116 9.88 17.07 13.50
N GLU A 117 10.80 16.98 14.47
CA GLU A 117 11.29 15.70 15.01
C GLU A 117 10.18 14.91 15.72
N VAL A 118 9.33 15.58 16.51
CA VAL A 118 8.18 14.94 17.18
C VAL A 118 7.24 14.34 16.14
N ILE A 119 6.86 15.09 15.10
CA ILE A 119 6.01 14.57 14.02
C ILE A 119 6.69 13.37 13.34
N GLY A 120 7.99 13.49 13.05
CA GLY A 120 8.79 12.40 12.49
C GLY A 120 8.76 11.13 13.35
N ALA A 121 8.87 11.27 14.68
CA ALA A 121 8.84 10.15 15.60
C ALA A 121 7.47 9.46 15.67
N TRP A 122 6.37 10.22 15.58
CA TRP A 122 5.01 9.71 15.57
C TRP A 122 4.62 9.01 14.26
N TYR A 123 5.20 9.45 13.15
CA TYR A 123 4.89 8.98 11.81
C TYR A 123 4.80 7.44 11.66
N PRO A 124 5.82 6.65 12.04
CA PRO A 124 5.76 5.19 11.91
C PRO A 124 4.66 4.54 12.76
N ALA A 125 4.42 5.03 13.97
CA ALA A 125 3.38 4.52 14.86
C ALA A 125 1.98 4.73 14.28
N VAL A 126 1.75 5.89 13.68
CA VAL A 126 0.49 6.23 13.01
C VAL A 126 0.27 5.34 11.79
N LEU A 127 1.27 5.16 10.92
CA LEU A 127 1.17 4.26 9.76
C LEU A 127 0.94 2.79 10.19
N GLY A 128 1.59 2.35 11.26
CA GLY A 128 1.40 1.02 11.84
C GLY A 128 -0.02 0.80 12.33
N ALA A 129 -0.61 1.79 13.01
CA ALA A 129 -2.00 1.76 13.42
C ALA A 129 -2.96 1.76 12.21
N PHE A 130 -2.68 2.56 11.17
CA PHE A 130 -3.50 2.58 9.95
C PHE A 130 -3.56 1.25 9.22
N THR A 131 -2.55 0.38 9.37
CA THR A 131 -2.53 -0.97 8.78
C THR A 131 -3.66 -1.86 9.30
N VAL A 132 -4.20 -1.58 10.50
CA VAL A 132 -5.37 -2.29 11.06
C VAL A 132 -6.59 -2.20 10.14
N ILE A 133 -6.79 -1.05 9.47
CA ILE A 133 -7.96 -0.77 8.66
C ILE A 133 -8.02 -1.66 7.41
N PRO A 134 -7.01 -1.69 6.51
CA PRO A 134 -7.08 -2.55 5.35
C PRO A 134 -7.09 -4.03 5.72
N VAL A 135 -6.45 -4.45 6.82
CA VAL A 135 -6.53 -5.84 7.32
C VAL A 135 -7.96 -6.21 7.72
N TYR A 136 -8.68 -5.32 8.41
CA TYR A 136 -10.10 -5.51 8.71
C TYR A 136 -10.91 -5.75 7.43
N PHE A 137 -10.74 -4.89 6.44
CA PHE A 137 -11.50 -4.99 5.20
C PHE A 137 -11.14 -6.24 4.39
N ILE A 138 -9.88 -6.69 4.39
CA ILE A 138 -9.49 -7.96 3.76
C ILE A 138 -10.24 -9.13 4.41
N GLY A 139 -10.20 -9.24 5.75
CA GLY A 139 -10.90 -10.31 6.47
C GLY A 139 -12.41 -10.27 6.25
N LYS A 140 -12.99 -9.06 6.20
CA LYS A 140 -14.39 -8.84 5.89
C LYS A 140 -14.76 -9.29 4.47
N GLU A 141 -13.94 -8.96 3.48
CA GLU A 141 -14.21 -9.27 2.08
C GLU A 141 -14.04 -10.76 1.76
N LEU A 142 -13.11 -11.45 2.43
CA LEU A 142 -12.88 -12.87 2.20
C LEU A 142 -13.87 -13.77 2.96
N TRP A 143 -14.32 -13.36 4.15
CA TRP A 143 -15.27 -14.12 4.96
C TRP A 143 -16.45 -13.27 5.44
N ASN A 144 -16.28 -12.54 6.54
CA ASN A 144 -17.34 -11.77 7.17
C ASN A 144 -16.76 -10.72 8.15
N ARG A 145 -17.62 -9.85 8.69
CA ARG A 145 -17.20 -8.75 9.58
C ARG A 145 -16.48 -9.22 10.85
N ASN A 146 -16.82 -10.39 11.39
CA ASN A 146 -16.16 -10.95 12.57
C ASN A 146 -14.74 -11.41 12.25
N ALA A 147 -14.54 -12.08 11.11
CA ALA A 147 -13.20 -12.42 10.63
C ALA A 147 -12.36 -11.16 10.39
N GLY A 148 -12.97 -10.09 9.86
CA GLY A 148 -12.32 -8.78 9.76
C GLY A 148 -11.85 -8.24 11.12
N LEU A 149 -12.73 -8.22 12.13
CA LEU A 149 -12.36 -7.75 13.47
C LEU A 149 -11.27 -8.61 14.12
N LEU A 150 -11.34 -9.92 13.96
CA LEU A 150 -10.31 -10.83 14.47
C LEU A 150 -8.95 -10.56 13.82
N SER A 151 -8.90 -10.46 12.49
CA SER A 151 -7.66 -10.13 11.77
C SER A 151 -7.10 -8.76 12.18
N ALA A 152 -7.97 -7.76 12.36
CA ALA A 152 -7.61 -6.43 12.82
C ALA A 152 -7.02 -6.45 14.24
N ALA A 153 -7.64 -7.21 15.15
CA ALA A 153 -7.16 -7.37 16.52
C ALA A 153 -5.80 -8.08 16.55
N LEU A 154 -5.61 -9.12 15.73
CA LEU A 154 -4.34 -9.84 15.63
C LEU A 154 -3.21 -8.94 15.14
N ILE A 155 -3.39 -8.21 14.03
CA ILE A 155 -2.33 -7.34 13.50
C ILE A 155 -2.03 -6.14 14.42
N ALA A 156 -3.00 -5.68 15.21
CA ALA A 156 -2.80 -4.58 16.16
C ALA A 156 -1.75 -4.92 17.22
N VAL A 157 -1.71 -6.18 17.67
CA VAL A 157 -0.85 -6.65 18.78
C VAL A 157 0.26 -7.62 18.35
N LEU A 158 0.33 -7.99 17.06
CA LEU A 158 1.28 -8.97 16.56
C LEU A 158 2.73 -8.52 16.84
N PRO A 159 3.54 -9.31 17.58
CA PRO A 159 4.92 -8.93 17.89
C PRO A 159 5.85 -9.12 16.67
N GLY A 160 7.15 -8.92 16.88
CA GLY A 160 8.18 -9.13 15.86
C GLY A 160 8.42 -7.89 15.01
N GLN A 161 8.99 -8.10 13.82
CA GLN A 161 9.55 -7.01 13.00
C GLN A 161 8.49 -5.97 12.59
N PHE A 162 7.24 -6.37 12.36
CA PHE A 162 6.19 -5.41 12.06
C PHE A 162 5.95 -4.44 13.22
N LEU A 163 5.84 -4.96 14.45
CA LEU A 163 5.67 -4.09 15.62
C LEU A 163 6.93 -3.26 15.87
N THR A 164 8.11 -3.87 15.93
CA THR A 164 9.36 -3.16 16.29
C THR A 164 9.72 -2.08 15.28
N ARG A 165 9.41 -2.28 13.99
CA ARG A 165 9.64 -1.30 12.92
C ARG A 165 8.47 -0.35 12.67
N SER A 166 7.45 -0.38 13.53
CA SER A 166 6.35 0.59 13.54
C SER A 166 6.15 1.24 14.93
N LEU A 167 7.15 1.13 15.81
CA LEU A 167 7.16 1.84 17.08
C LEU A 167 7.42 3.33 16.87
N LEU A 168 6.96 4.14 17.82
CA LEU A 168 7.35 5.55 17.93
C LEU A 168 8.88 5.68 17.90
N GLY A 169 9.38 6.63 17.12
CA GLY A 169 10.81 6.89 16.94
C GLY A 169 11.52 5.96 15.96
N PHE A 170 10.85 4.95 15.38
CA PHE A 170 11.42 4.09 14.33
C PHE A 170 11.00 4.59 12.94
N THR A 171 11.41 5.80 12.57
CA THR A 171 10.99 6.51 11.35
C THR A 171 11.62 5.93 10.08
N ASP A 172 11.21 4.73 9.70
CA ASP A 172 11.73 4.00 8.55
C ASP A 172 10.62 3.42 7.67
N HIS A 173 10.94 3.17 6.40
CA HIS A 173 10.00 2.83 5.32
C HIS A 173 9.29 1.47 5.48
N HIS A 174 9.79 0.57 6.33
CA HIS A 174 9.25 -0.78 6.54
C HIS A 174 7.76 -0.83 6.92
N VAL A 175 7.27 0.14 7.67
CA VAL A 175 5.84 0.23 8.00
C VAL A 175 5.00 0.67 6.80
N ALA A 176 5.54 1.55 5.94
CA ALA A 176 4.87 1.97 4.71
C ALA A 176 4.84 0.84 3.67
N GLU A 177 5.88 0.00 3.61
CA GLU A 177 5.87 -1.24 2.82
C GLU A 177 4.65 -2.10 3.18
N THR A 178 4.48 -2.35 4.47
CA THR A 178 3.39 -3.20 4.97
C THR A 178 2.03 -2.56 4.71
N LEU A 179 1.89 -1.27 4.98
CA LEU A 179 0.63 -0.54 4.77
C LEU A 179 0.21 -0.54 3.30
N PHE A 180 1.08 -0.09 2.39
CA PHE A 180 0.72 0.08 0.98
C PHE A 180 0.56 -1.27 0.25
N SER A 181 1.36 -2.29 0.57
CA SER A 181 1.14 -3.64 0.03
C SER A 181 -0.17 -4.26 0.52
N THR A 182 -0.54 -4.04 1.79
CA THR A 182 -1.83 -4.49 2.33
C THR A 182 -3.01 -3.76 1.68
N ILE A 183 -2.91 -2.45 1.46
CA ILE A 183 -3.93 -1.68 0.74
C ILE A 183 -4.04 -2.16 -0.71
N ALA A 184 -2.91 -2.42 -1.39
CA ALA A 184 -2.90 -2.97 -2.75
C ALA A 184 -3.60 -4.34 -2.79
N MET A 185 -3.32 -5.23 -1.84
CA MET A 185 -4.00 -6.51 -1.72
C MET A 185 -5.50 -6.36 -1.47
N LEU A 186 -5.91 -5.45 -0.59
CA LEU A 186 -7.32 -5.16 -0.32
C LEU A 186 -8.06 -4.77 -1.61
N PHE A 187 -7.55 -3.77 -2.32
CA PHE A 187 -8.23 -3.29 -3.52
C PHE A 187 -8.17 -4.30 -4.66
N LEU A 188 -7.10 -5.10 -4.76
CA LEU A 188 -7.04 -6.21 -5.70
C LEU A 188 -8.12 -7.27 -5.42
N ILE A 189 -8.30 -7.67 -4.16
CA ILE A 189 -9.35 -8.62 -3.76
C ILE A 189 -10.73 -8.06 -4.12
N ILE A 190 -11.00 -6.79 -3.78
CA ILE A 190 -12.29 -6.15 -4.11
C ILE A 190 -12.46 -6.08 -5.62
N ALA A 191 -11.44 -5.66 -6.38
CA ALA A 191 -11.51 -5.57 -7.84
C ALA A 191 -11.82 -6.94 -8.47
N ILE A 192 -11.14 -8.02 -8.07
CA ILE A 192 -11.41 -9.38 -8.54
C ILE A 192 -12.86 -9.78 -8.27
N LYS A 193 -13.34 -9.58 -7.03
CA LYS A 193 -14.72 -9.91 -6.66
C LYS A 193 -15.73 -9.13 -7.49
N ARG A 194 -15.55 -7.81 -7.64
CA ARG A 194 -16.48 -6.94 -8.38
C ARG A 194 -16.53 -7.25 -9.86
N VAL A 195 -15.37 -7.49 -10.47
CA VAL A 195 -15.29 -7.84 -11.90
C VAL A 195 -15.94 -9.20 -12.16
N LYS A 196 -15.73 -10.19 -11.26
CA LYS A 196 -16.41 -11.50 -11.33
C LYS A 196 -17.92 -11.40 -11.10
N GLU A 197 -18.38 -10.73 -10.04
CA GLU A 197 -19.79 -10.56 -9.70
C GLU A 197 -20.60 -9.93 -10.85
N LYS A 198 -19.98 -8.98 -11.55
CA LYS A 198 -20.58 -8.27 -12.68
C LYS A 198 -20.41 -8.97 -14.03
N GLY A 199 -19.69 -10.11 -14.08
CA GLY A 199 -19.44 -10.84 -15.32
C GLY A 199 -18.71 -10.02 -16.39
N ILE A 200 -17.83 -9.10 -15.98
CA ILE A 200 -17.12 -8.22 -16.92
C ILE A 200 -16.15 -9.06 -17.76
N THR A 201 -16.35 -9.02 -19.07
CA THR A 201 -15.51 -9.68 -20.08
C THR A 201 -15.08 -8.66 -21.13
N PHE A 202 -14.26 -9.06 -22.10
CA PHE A 202 -13.94 -8.18 -23.24
C PHE A 202 -15.18 -7.79 -24.05
N HIS A 203 -16.21 -8.63 -24.08
CA HIS A 203 -17.49 -8.33 -24.74
C HIS A 203 -18.20 -7.13 -24.11
N SER A 204 -18.12 -6.99 -22.77
CA SER A 204 -18.72 -5.87 -22.05
C SER A 204 -18.17 -4.50 -22.48
N PHE A 205 -16.92 -4.45 -22.96
CA PHE A 205 -16.33 -3.24 -23.54
C PHE A 205 -16.88 -2.96 -24.95
N MET A 206 -17.14 -4.01 -25.73
CA MET A 206 -17.71 -3.90 -27.08
C MET A 206 -19.17 -3.39 -27.03
N GLU A 207 -19.94 -3.84 -26.04
CA GLU A 207 -21.32 -3.42 -25.80
C GLU A 207 -21.46 -2.06 -25.09
N ARG A 208 -20.34 -1.45 -24.69
CA ARG A 208 -20.29 -0.12 -24.04
C ARG A 208 -21.15 -0.01 -22.78
N ASP A 209 -21.19 -1.05 -21.94
CA ASP A 209 -21.86 -0.98 -20.62
C ASP A 209 -21.03 -0.16 -19.60
N TRP A 210 -21.06 1.16 -19.77
CA TRP A 210 -20.32 2.12 -18.96
C TRP A 210 -20.73 2.11 -17.48
N THR A 211 -21.95 1.69 -17.16
CA THR A 211 -22.44 1.68 -15.77
C THR A 211 -21.73 0.59 -14.97
N THR A 212 -21.61 -0.59 -15.56
CA THR A 212 -20.95 -1.74 -14.97
C THR A 212 -19.44 -1.53 -14.89
N LEU A 213 -18.84 -0.97 -15.96
CA LEU A 213 -17.42 -0.66 -16.04
C LEU A 213 -16.97 0.39 -15.02
N LYS A 214 -17.70 1.52 -14.89
CA LYS A 214 -17.33 2.60 -13.97
C LYS A 214 -17.28 2.16 -12.50
N ALA A 215 -18.23 1.31 -12.09
CA ALA A 215 -18.29 0.82 -10.71
C ALA A 215 -17.10 -0.08 -10.33
N SER A 216 -16.52 -0.81 -11.29
CA SER A 216 -15.32 -1.62 -11.08
C SER A 216 -14.02 -0.84 -11.32
N ALA A 217 -14.06 0.17 -12.20
CA ALA A 217 -12.91 1.00 -12.55
C ALA A 217 -12.25 1.68 -11.35
N ILE A 218 -13.04 2.12 -10.36
CA ILE A 218 -12.48 2.74 -9.14
C ILE A 218 -11.60 1.76 -8.36
N TYR A 219 -12.03 0.51 -8.20
CA TYR A 219 -11.26 -0.49 -7.45
C TYR A 219 -10.05 -0.98 -8.25
N LEU A 220 -10.18 -1.06 -9.57
CA LEU A 220 -9.05 -1.32 -10.48
C LEU A 220 -7.99 -0.23 -10.38
N PHE A 221 -8.41 1.04 -10.42
CA PHE A 221 -7.52 2.18 -10.24
C PHE A 221 -6.86 2.16 -8.87
N LEU A 222 -7.65 1.99 -7.79
CA LEU A 222 -7.13 1.95 -6.43
C LEU A 222 -6.14 0.80 -6.20
N ALA A 223 -6.35 -0.36 -6.82
CA ALA A 223 -5.41 -1.47 -6.77
C ALA A 223 -4.07 -1.12 -7.43
N GLY A 224 -4.09 -0.61 -8.66
CA GLY A 224 -2.88 -0.19 -9.37
C GLY A 224 -2.18 1.00 -8.68
N PHE A 225 -2.95 2.00 -8.24
CA PHE A 225 -2.42 3.16 -7.53
C PHE A 225 -1.73 2.77 -6.22
N SER A 226 -2.35 1.89 -5.42
CA SER A 226 -1.77 1.43 -4.15
C SER A 226 -0.54 0.56 -4.38
N LEU A 227 -0.52 -0.24 -5.45
CA LEU A 227 0.70 -0.95 -5.86
C LEU A 227 1.80 0.04 -6.26
N GLY A 228 1.46 1.12 -6.96
CA GLY A 228 2.40 2.20 -7.28
C GLY A 228 2.96 2.89 -6.04
N LEU A 229 2.13 3.17 -5.03
CA LEU A 229 2.59 3.70 -3.75
C LEU A 229 3.57 2.74 -3.07
N TYR A 230 3.29 1.44 -3.09
CA TYR A 230 4.21 0.44 -2.56
C TYR A 230 5.56 0.43 -3.29
N TYR A 231 5.57 0.53 -4.62
CA TYR A 231 6.79 0.67 -5.42
C TYR A 231 7.58 1.94 -5.12
N LEU A 232 6.89 3.05 -4.85
CA LEU A 232 7.52 4.30 -4.45
C LEU A 232 7.99 4.30 -2.98
N ALA A 233 7.44 3.42 -2.14
CA ALA A 233 7.85 3.25 -0.75
C ALA A 233 9.06 2.33 -0.57
N TRP A 234 9.27 1.36 -1.48
CA TRP A 234 10.36 0.40 -1.32
C TRP A 234 10.89 -0.18 -2.62
N LYS A 235 12.23 -0.24 -2.72
CA LYS A 235 12.89 -0.72 -3.93
C LYS A 235 12.69 -2.22 -4.17
N GLY A 236 12.41 -2.99 -3.11
CA GLY A 236 12.14 -4.44 -3.16
C GLY A 236 10.71 -4.83 -3.56
N ALA A 237 9.87 -3.86 -3.94
CA ALA A 237 8.50 -4.09 -4.38
C ALA A 237 8.29 -5.15 -5.50
N PRO A 238 9.26 -5.47 -6.37
CA PRO A 238 9.16 -6.61 -7.29
C PRO A 238 8.77 -7.95 -6.64
N LEU A 239 9.09 -8.16 -5.36
CA LEU A 239 8.67 -9.34 -4.61
C LEU A 239 7.15 -9.53 -4.62
N PHE A 240 6.39 -8.44 -4.54
CA PHE A 240 4.92 -8.52 -4.56
C PHE A 240 4.41 -8.93 -5.94
N VAL A 241 5.06 -8.50 -7.02
CA VAL A 241 4.71 -8.96 -8.37
C VAL A 241 5.01 -10.45 -8.53
N PHE A 242 6.10 -10.96 -7.96
CA PHE A 242 6.35 -12.40 -7.93
C PHE A 242 5.19 -13.18 -7.29
N ILE A 243 4.65 -12.70 -6.16
CA ILE A 243 3.46 -13.31 -5.52
C ILE A 243 2.24 -13.24 -6.46
N LEU A 244 2.03 -12.12 -7.15
CA LEU A 244 0.94 -11.96 -8.11
C LEU A 244 1.09 -12.89 -9.33
N LEU A 245 2.31 -13.16 -9.77
CA LEU A 245 2.58 -14.10 -10.86
C LEU A 245 2.24 -15.54 -10.45
N ILE A 246 2.59 -15.95 -9.22
CA ILE A 246 2.18 -17.25 -8.68
C ILE A 246 0.65 -17.33 -8.65
N TYR A 247 -0.01 -16.30 -8.11
CA TYR A 247 -1.48 -16.22 -8.09
C TYR A 247 -2.06 -16.31 -9.52
N ALA A 248 -1.48 -15.61 -10.49
CA ALA A 248 -1.93 -15.64 -11.87
C ALA A 248 -1.90 -17.07 -12.42
N VAL A 249 -0.74 -17.74 -12.36
CA VAL A 249 -0.58 -19.11 -12.86
C VAL A 249 -1.64 -20.02 -12.23
N VAL A 250 -1.76 -20.02 -10.91
CA VAL A 250 -2.74 -20.85 -10.19
C VAL A 250 -4.18 -20.52 -10.61
N GLN A 251 -4.54 -19.24 -10.65
CA GLN A 251 -5.92 -18.81 -10.92
C GLN A 251 -6.31 -19.05 -12.39
N TYR A 252 -5.43 -18.78 -13.35
CA TYR A 252 -5.66 -19.10 -14.77
C TYR A 252 -5.86 -20.61 -14.96
N THR A 253 -5.03 -21.45 -14.34
CA THR A 253 -5.19 -22.91 -14.40
C THR A 253 -6.53 -23.35 -13.80
N ILE A 254 -6.91 -22.84 -12.62
CA ILE A 254 -8.18 -23.19 -11.97
C ILE A 254 -9.38 -22.79 -12.84
N ASP A 255 -9.38 -21.58 -13.39
CA ASP A 255 -10.51 -21.10 -14.19
C ASP A 255 -10.59 -21.83 -15.53
N HIS A 256 -9.45 -22.12 -16.17
CA HIS A 256 -9.40 -22.91 -17.40
C HIS A 256 -9.93 -24.33 -17.19
N VAL A 257 -9.47 -25.03 -16.14
CA VAL A 257 -9.94 -26.39 -15.80
C VAL A 257 -11.44 -26.40 -15.48
N ARG A 258 -11.97 -25.30 -14.93
CA ARG A 258 -13.41 -25.16 -14.62
C ARG A 258 -14.24 -24.63 -15.80
N GLY A 259 -13.65 -24.43 -16.98
CA GLY A 259 -14.34 -23.87 -18.14
C GLY A 259 -14.86 -22.45 -17.93
N LYS A 260 -14.26 -21.69 -17.00
CA LYS A 260 -14.63 -20.29 -16.73
C LYS A 260 -13.80 -19.34 -17.59
N SER A 261 -14.40 -18.22 -17.99
CA SER A 261 -13.66 -17.17 -18.70
C SER A 261 -12.53 -16.61 -17.82
N THR A 262 -11.36 -16.41 -18.43
CA THR A 262 -10.17 -15.84 -17.82
C THR A 262 -9.98 -14.35 -18.15
N ASP A 263 -10.89 -13.76 -18.94
CA ASP A 263 -10.79 -12.37 -19.44
C ASP A 263 -10.64 -11.36 -18.31
N TYR A 264 -11.37 -11.59 -17.22
CA TYR A 264 -11.38 -10.70 -16.07
C TYR A 264 -9.98 -10.51 -15.46
N LEU A 265 -9.12 -11.54 -15.50
CA LEU A 265 -7.74 -11.46 -15.00
C LEU A 265 -6.90 -10.52 -15.86
N CYS A 266 -7.04 -10.60 -17.18
CA CYS A 266 -6.36 -9.70 -18.12
C CYS A 266 -6.84 -8.25 -17.92
N ILE A 267 -8.15 -8.05 -17.78
CA ILE A 267 -8.76 -6.73 -17.57
C ILE A 267 -8.24 -6.09 -16.28
N ILE A 268 -8.08 -6.89 -15.22
CA ILE A 268 -7.52 -6.42 -13.94
C ILE A 268 -6.03 -6.08 -14.07
N ALA A 269 -5.26 -6.91 -14.78
CA ALA A 269 -3.81 -6.75 -14.92
C ALA A 269 -3.41 -5.41 -15.55
N ILE A 270 -4.17 -4.92 -16.53
CA ILE A 270 -3.87 -3.67 -17.26
C ILE A 270 -3.68 -2.48 -16.29
N PRO A 271 -4.71 -2.02 -15.56
CA PRO A 271 -4.56 -0.91 -14.61
C PRO A 271 -3.62 -1.28 -13.45
N LEU A 272 -3.61 -2.55 -13.02
CA LEU A 272 -2.76 -3.01 -11.92
C LEU A 272 -1.27 -2.78 -12.20
N PHE A 273 -0.80 -2.97 -13.44
CA PHE A 273 0.62 -2.80 -13.79
C PHE A 273 0.93 -1.49 -14.51
N ILE A 274 0.01 -0.95 -15.32
CA ILE A 274 0.25 0.31 -16.05
C ILE A 274 0.27 1.52 -15.10
N ILE A 275 -0.62 1.56 -14.10
CA ILE A 275 -0.67 2.71 -13.17
C ILE A 275 0.66 2.85 -12.39
N PRO A 276 1.23 1.79 -11.77
CA PRO A 276 2.56 1.85 -11.16
C PRO A 276 3.66 2.31 -12.14
N LEU A 277 3.63 1.85 -13.40
CA LEU A 277 4.60 2.26 -14.42
C LEU A 277 4.53 3.78 -14.66
N ILE A 278 3.33 4.34 -14.78
CA ILE A 278 3.11 5.78 -14.93
C ILE A 278 3.61 6.53 -13.69
N MET A 279 3.33 6.02 -12.49
CA MET A 279 3.76 6.64 -11.23
C MET A 279 5.28 6.63 -11.03
N LEU A 280 5.98 5.64 -11.59
CA LEU A 280 7.45 5.54 -11.51
C LEU A 280 8.16 6.36 -12.60
N ALA A 281 7.50 6.67 -13.71
CA ALA A 281 8.08 7.41 -14.83
C ALA A 281 8.80 8.73 -14.47
N PRO A 282 8.30 9.57 -13.54
CA PRO A 282 8.99 10.82 -13.20
C PRO A 282 10.17 10.66 -12.23
N ILE A 283 10.42 9.47 -11.68
CA ILE A 283 11.47 9.26 -10.67
C ILE A 283 12.84 9.14 -11.37
N PRO A 284 13.83 10.00 -11.05
CA PRO A 284 15.14 9.98 -11.67
C PRO A 284 15.86 8.63 -11.47
N VAL A 285 16.34 8.04 -12.57
CA VAL A 285 17.06 6.76 -12.57
C VAL A 285 18.57 7.01 -12.43
N PHE A 286 19.06 7.12 -11.20
CA PHE A 286 20.51 7.18 -10.94
C PHE A 286 21.06 5.79 -10.55
N ASN A 287 21.84 5.18 -11.46
CA ASN A 287 22.83 4.09 -11.29
C ASN A 287 22.61 2.89 -10.29
N SER A 288 21.39 2.52 -9.83
CA SER A 288 20.98 1.17 -9.31
C SER A 288 19.52 1.12 -8.80
N PRO A 289 18.74 0.00 -8.85
CA PRO A 289 18.29 -0.81 -9.96
C PRO A 289 16.84 -0.44 -10.40
N PRO A 290 16.55 0.72 -11.02
CA PRO A 290 15.18 1.03 -11.47
C PRO A 290 14.73 0.10 -12.60
N ARG A 291 15.70 -0.56 -13.27
CA ARG A 291 15.44 -1.62 -14.24
C ARG A 291 14.62 -2.75 -13.64
N ILE A 292 14.94 -3.26 -12.44
CA ILE A 292 14.22 -4.44 -11.94
C ILE A 292 12.77 -4.11 -11.58
N GLN A 293 12.49 -2.89 -11.11
CA GLN A 293 11.15 -2.43 -10.81
C GLN A 293 10.28 -2.25 -12.06
N VAL A 294 10.82 -1.56 -13.07
CA VAL A 294 10.12 -1.38 -14.34
C VAL A 294 9.95 -2.73 -15.05
N LEU A 295 11.00 -3.54 -15.09
CA LEU A 295 10.97 -4.88 -15.70
C LEU A 295 9.99 -5.81 -14.99
N SER A 296 9.90 -5.79 -13.65
CA SER A 296 8.94 -6.64 -12.93
C SER A 296 7.50 -6.24 -13.25
N LEU A 297 7.19 -4.96 -13.35
CA LEU A 297 5.85 -4.49 -13.74
C LEU A 297 5.50 -4.88 -15.19
N ILE A 298 6.45 -4.70 -16.12
CA ILE A 298 6.27 -5.12 -17.52
C ILE A 298 6.09 -6.64 -17.60
N LEU A 299 6.92 -7.42 -16.91
CA LEU A 299 6.82 -8.87 -16.85
C LEU A 299 5.48 -9.30 -16.25
N GLY A 300 5.03 -8.65 -15.17
CA GLY A 300 3.71 -8.85 -14.57
C GLY A 300 2.60 -8.71 -15.61
N LEU A 301 2.59 -7.60 -16.35
CA LEU A 301 1.60 -7.36 -17.39
C LEU A 301 1.67 -8.41 -18.51
N LEU A 302 2.86 -8.70 -19.02
CA LEU A 302 3.07 -9.65 -20.11
C LEU A 302 2.59 -11.06 -19.73
N VAL A 303 2.91 -11.55 -18.53
CA VAL A 303 2.52 -12.90 -18.11
C VAL A 303 1.00 -13.02 -18.03
N PHE A 304 0.29 -12.05 -17.45
CA PHE A 304 -1.18 -12.08 -17.42
C PHE A 304 -1.78 -12.09 -18.84
N VAL A 305 -1.27 -11.25 -19.73
CA VAL A 305 -1.73 -11.20 -21.13
C VAL A 305 -1.46 -12.53 -21.85
N VAL A 306 -0.25 -13.07 -21.73
CA VAL A 306 0.15 -14.34 -22.37
C VAL A 306 -0.70 -15.49 -21.85
N LEU A 307 -0.92 -15.61 -20.54
CA LEU A 307 -1.79 -16.64 -19.95
C LEU A 307 -3.23 -16.52 -20.43
N GLY A 308 -3.74 -15.29 -20.58
CA GLY A 308 -5.06 -15.05 -21.18
C GLY A 308 -5.16 -15.49 -22.64
N ILE A 309 -4.16 -15.17 -23.46
CA ILE A 309 -4.09 -15.59 -24.86
C ILE A 309 -4.03 -17.12 -24.94
N LEU A 310 -3.17 -17.77 -24.16
CA LEU A 310 -3.04 -19.22 -24.13
C LEU A 310 -4.36 -19.90 -23.75
N SER A 311 -5.03 -19.42 -22.70
CA SER A 311 -6.35 -19.92 -22.30
C SER A 311 -7.38 -19.80 -23.43
N SER A 312 -7.41 -18.65 -24.13
CA SER A 312 -8.29 -18.42 -25.28
C SER A 312 -8.01 -19.37 -26.45
N ILE A 313 -6.73 -19.58 -26.79
CA ILE A 313 -6.30 -20.50 -27.86
C ILE A 313 -6.67 -21.95 -27.51
N MET A 314 -6.46 -22.37 -26.26
CA MET A 314 -6.80 -23.72 -25.80
C MET A 314 -8.31 -23.98 -25.88
N ASN A 315 -9.12 -22.99 -25.47
CA ASN A 315 -10.58 -23.05 -25.60
C ASN A 315 -11.02 -23.12 -27.07
N TYR A 316 -10.44 -22.30 -27.95
CA TYR A 316 -10.74 -22.31 -29.39
C TYR A 316 -10.40 -23.67 -30.04
N ARG A 317 -9.29 -24.29 -29.63
CA ARG A 317 -8.87 -25.61 -30.12
C ARG A 317 -9.64 -26.78 -29.53
N GLY A 318 -10.63 -26.52 -28.65
CA GLY A 318 -11.41 -27.57 -28.00
C GLY A 318 -10.56 -28.49 -27.12
N ILE A 319 -9.41 -28.01 -26.64
CA ILE A 319 -8.57 -28.75 -25.70
C ILE A 319 -9.34 -28.79 -24.39
N LYS A 320 -10.00 -29.92 -24.14
CA LYS A 320 -10.71 -30.15 -22.88
C LYS A 320 -9.69 -30.26 -21.73
N PRO A 321 -10.06 -29.79 -20.54
CA PRO A 321 -9.21 -29.91 -19.36
C PRO A 321 -8.98 -31.37 -18.93
#